data_AF-A0A6A3HAA1-F1
#
_entry.id   AF-A0A6A3HAA1-F1
#
_cell.length_a   1.000
_cell.length_b   1.000
_cell.length_c   1.000
_cell.angle_alpha   90.00
_cell.angle_beta   90.00
_cell.angle_gamma   90.00
#
_symmetry.space_group_name_H-M   'P 1'
#
loop_
_entity.id
_entity.type
_entity.pdbx_description
1 polymer ?
#
loop_
_entity_poly.entity_id
_entity_poly.type
_entity_poly.pdbx_seq_one_letter_code
_entity_poly.pdbx_strand_id
1 'polypeptide(L)'
;MGAWMRIHQKRDLIQKAYECSTMTQHELGAWAKVAFKLKRAPAQTIISDILRRAPTILTEAYDDGKCRNPLEVTSLALEEKLWAWIQAVEAQNVCLSRELIKMKAQDLQKELVVMPYVIASVIARPHPPTLRLFI
;
A
#
# COMPACT_ATOMS: atom_id res chain seq x y z
N MET A 1 25.95 4.19 3.84
CA MET A 1 24.63 3.87 3.25
C MET A 1 24.12 5.10 2.51
N GLY A 2 24.31 5.19 1.19
CA GLY A 2 23.92 6.36 0.39
C GLY A 2 22.41 6.53 0.35
N ALA A 3 21.93 7.78 0.36
CA ALA A 3 20.50 8.12 0.38
C ALA A 3 19.76 7.41 -0.77
N TRP A 4 18.87 6.47 -0.42
CA TRP A 4 18.01 5.77 -1.36
C TRP A 4 16.92 6.71 -1.91
N MET A 5 16.65 6.59 -3.21
CA MET A 5 15.58 7.30 -3.93
C MET A 5 14.20 6.98 -3.33
N ARG A 6 13.33 7.98 -3.21
CA ARG A 6 11.93 7.82 -2.78
C ARG A 6 11.10 7.14 -3.87
N ILE A 7 9.94 6.58 -3.53
CA ILE A 7 9.09 5.86 -4.50
C ILE A 7 8.65 6.75 -5.67
N HIS A 8 8.26 8.02 -5.44
CA HIS A 8 7.95 8.93 -6.56
C HIS A 8 9.15 9.16 -7.48
N GLN A 9 10.37 9.31 -6.95
CA GLN A 9 11.59 9.48 -7.76
C GLN A 9 11.89 8.22 -8.59
N LYS A 10 11.52 7.04 -8.09
CA LYS A 10 11.60 5.79 -8.85
C LYS A 10 10.58 5.78 -9.99
N ARG A 11 9.33 6.24 -9.75
CA ARG A 11 8.29 6.38 -10.78
C ARG A 11 8.70 7.37 -11.88
N ASP A 12 9.23 8.53 -11.51
CA ASP A 12 9.74 9.53 -12.47
C ASP A 12 10.90 8.98 -13.30
N LEU A 13 11.81 8.19 -12.69
CA LEU A 13 12.90 7.53 -13.42
C LEU A 13 12.37 6.50 -14.42
N ILE A 14 11.36 5.72 -14.04
CA ILE A 14 10.71 4.74 -14.91
C ILE A 14 10.04 5.46 -16.08
N GLN A 15 9.29 6.53 -15.81
CA GLN A 15 8.67 7.37 -16.84
C GLN A 15 9.71 7.92 -17.81
N LYS A 16 10.84 8.44 -17.30
CA LYS A 16 11.92 8.96 -18.13
C LYS A 16 12.57 7.88 -19.01
N ALA A 17 12.68 6.66 -18.51
CA ALA A 17 13.20 5.52 -19.28
C ALA A 17 12.24 5.10 -20.41
N TYR A 18 10.93 5.23 -20.22
CA TYR A 18 9.95 5.03 -21.30
C TYR A 18 10.00 6.13 -22.36
N GLU A 19 10.13 7.40 -21.94
CA GLU A 19 10.19 8.56 -22.85
C GLU A 19 11.48 8.62 -23.67
N CYS A 20 12.59 8.14 -23.12
CA CYS A 20 13.90 8.16 -23.76
C CYS A 20 14.55 6.77 -23.74
N SER A 21 13.98 5.84 -24.51
CA SER A 21 14.48 4.46 -24.63
C SER A 21 15.88 4.33 -25.24
N THR A 22 16.40 5.40 -25.83
CA THR A 22 17.76 5.51 -26.36
C THR A 22 18.81 5.78 -25.27
N MET A 23 18.39 6.20 -24.08
CA MET A 23 19.30 6.61 -23.01
C MET A 23 19.80 5.40 -22.22
N THR A 24 21.12 5.31 -22.04
CA THR A 24 21.74 4.19 -21.33
C THR A 24 21.46 4.24 -19.82
N GLN A 25 21.59 3.10 -19.14
CA GLN A 25 21.41 3.04 -17.68
C GLN A 25 22.37 3.97 -16.93
N HIS A 26 23.58 4.18 -17.44
CA HIS A 26 24.54 5.10 -16.83
C HIS A 26 24.06 6.56 -16.94
N GLU A 27 23.52 6.95 -18.10
CA GLU A 27 22.95 8.27 -18.33
C GLU A 27 21.69 8.48 -17.49
N LEU A 28 20.83 7.47 -17.33
CA LEU A 28 19.69 7.51 -16.41
C LEU A 28 20.13 7.77 -14.96
N GLY A 29 21.26 7.21 -14.55
CA GLY A 29 21.83 7.47 -13.23
C GLY A 29 22.37 8.89 -13.10
N ALA A 30 23.04 9.40 -14.12
CA ALA A 30 23.52 10.78 -14.15
C ALA A 30 22.35 11.78 -14.11
N TRP A 31 21.30 11.53 -14.90
CA TRP A 31 20.07 12.31 -14.89
C TRP A 31 19.39 12.27 -13.53
N ALA A 32 19.22 11.09 -12.92
CA ALA A 32 18.61 10.95 -11.59
C ALA A 32 19.38 11.73 -10.52
N LYS A 33 20.72 11.76 -10.60
CA LYS A 33 21.55 12.56 -9.70
C LYS A 33 21.20 14.05 -9.79
N VAL A 34 21.10 14.57 -11.01
CA VAL A 34 20.80 15.99 -11.28
C VAL A 34 19.35 16.33 -10.92
N ALA A 35 18.40 15.53 -11.41
CA ALA A 35 16.97 15.74 -11.22
C ALA A 35 16.57 15.69 -9.74
N PHE A 36 17.09 14.72 -8.98
CA PHE A 36 16.71 14.50 -7.58
C PHE A 36 17.72 15.07 -6.58
N LYS A 37 18.73 15.82 -7.04
CA LYS A 37 19.81 16.41 -6.22
C LYS A 37 20.47 15.38 -5.28
N LEU A 38 20.71 14.16 -5.78
CA LEU A 38 21.30 13.10 -4.98
C LEU A 38 22.79 13.35 -4.74
N LYS A 39 23.28 13.01 -3.55
CA LYS A 39 24.72 13.10 -3.22
C LYS A 39 25.59 12.29 -4.20
N ARG A 40 25.10 11.15 -4.68
CA ARG A 40 25.79 10.27 -5.63
C ARG A 40 24.79 9.76 -6.66
N ALA A 41 25.26 9.55 -7.89
CA ALA A 41 24.46 8.87 -8.91
C ALA A 41 24.13 7.45 -8.45
N PRO A 42 22.89 6.97 -8.65
CA PRO A 42 22.55 5.58 -8.40
C PRO A 42 23.41 4.68 -9.29
N ALA A 43 23.86 3.56 -8.71
CA ALA A 43 24.63 2.57 -9.46
C ALA A 43 23.74 1.92 -10.52
N GLN A 44 24.38 1.43 -11.59
CA GLN A 44 23.70 0.73 -12.68
C GLN A 44 22.82 -0.43 -12.15
N THR A 45 23.31 -1.19 -11.16
CA THR A 45 22.56 -2.30 -10.55
C THR A 45 21.24 -1.86 -9.91
N ILE A 46 21.20 -0.66 -9.33
CA ILE A 46 19.99 -0.08 -8.72
C ILE A 46 18.99 0.33 -9.80
N ILE A 47 19.48 0.93 -10.89
CA ILE A 47 18.63 1.33 -12.02
C ILE A 47 18.00 0.10 -12.67
N SER A 48 18.79 -0.95 -12.90
CA SER A 48 18.30 -2.23 -13.39
C SER A 48 17.24 -2.86 -12.46
N ASP A 49 17.46 -2.84 -11.14
CA ASP A 49 16.47 -3.38 -10.18
C ASP A 49 15.17 -2.55 -10.18
N ILE A 50 15.25 -1.22 -10.24
CA ILE A 50 14.08 -0.34 -10.33
C ILE A 50 13.29 -0.60 -11.61
N LEU A 51 13.96 -0.68 -12.76
CA LEU A 51 13.31 -0.92 -14.05
C LEU A 51 12.69 -2.33 -14.11
N ARG A 52 13.36 -3.34 -13.53
CA ARG A 52 12.78 -4.70 -13.42
C ARG A 52 11.53 -4.73 -12.55
N ARG A 53 11.50 -3.95 -11.47
CA ARG A 53 10.36 -3.81 -10.55
C ARG A 53 9.35 -2.73 -10.99
N ALA A 54 9.51 -2.14 -12.18
CA ALA A 54 8.63 -1.10 -12.69
C ALA A 54 7.13 -1.45 -12.63
N PRO A 55 6.67 -2.65 -13.05
CA PRO A 55 5.24 -2.97 -12.99
C PRO A 55 4.71 -2.96 -11.55
N THR A 56 5.55 -3.32 -10.56
CA THR A 56 5.15 -3.29 -9.15
C THR A 56 5.20 -1.87 -8.57
N ILE A 57 6.20 -1.06 -8.93
CA ILE A 57 6.39 0.32 -8.43
C ILE A 57 5.32 1.27 -8.98
N LEU A 58 4.86 1.05 -10.21
CA LEU A 58 3.82 1.86 -10.85
C LEU A 58 2.42 1.55 -10.32
N THR A 59 2.18 0.39 -9.70
CA THR A 59 0.89 0.05 -9.10
C THR A 59 0.58 1.00 -7.94
N GLU A 60 -0.65 1.52 -7.90
CA GLU A 60 -1.12 2.41 -6.83
C GLU A 60 -1.07 1.78 -5.44
N ALA A 61 -1.22 0.45 -5.37
CA ALA A 61 -1.09 -0.34 -4.14
C ALA A 61 0.33 -0.39 -3.54
N TYR A 62 1.35 0.15 -4.24
CA TYR A 62 2.75 0.09 -3.83
C TYR A 62 3.19 1.27 -2.94
N ASP A 63 2.27 1.96 -2.26
CA ASP A 63 2.49 3.03 -1.25
C ASP A 63 2.35 4.48 -1.78
N ASP A 64 2.14 5.44 -0.86
CA ASP A 64 1.77 6.86 -1.09
C ASP A 64 2.89 7.71 -1.73
N GLY A 65 4.01 7.08 -2.07
CA GLY A 65 5.14 7.73 -2.73
C GLY A 65 6.10 8.48 -1.79
N LYS A 66 5.80 8.60 -0.49
CA LYS A 66 6.66 9.29 0.50
C LYS A 66 7.68 8.35 1.14
N CYS A 67 7.36 7.06 1.26
CA CYS A 67 8.23 6.04 1.81
C CYS A 67 9.31 5.57 0.82
N ARG A 68 10.40 4.97 1.36
CA ARG A 68 11.50 4.38 0.56
C ARG A 68 11.19 2.94 0.13
N ASN A 69 10.43 2.23 0.97
CA ASN A 69 9.94 0.88 0.77
C ASN A 69 8.41 0.92 0.90
N PRO A 70 7.68 0.07 0.17
CA PRO A 70 6.26 -0.12 0.45
C PRO A 70 6.10 -0.57 1.91
N LEU A 71 5.17 0.03 2.64
CA LEU A 71 4.79 -0.47 3.96
C LEU A 71 4.16 -1.85 3.75
N GLU A 72 4.77 -2.89 4.32
CA GLU A 72 4.15 -4.22 4.36
C GLU A 72 3.01 -4.17 5.38
N VAL A 73 1.86 -3.71 4.91
CA VAL A 73 0.64 -3.71 5.69
C VAL A 73 0.20 -5.16 5.88
N THR A 74 0.39 -5.68 7.09
CA THR A 74 0.08 -7.09 7.42
C THR A 74 -1.42 -7.40 7.29
N SER A 75 -2.29 -6.38 7.35
CA SER A 75 -3.73 -6.52 7.11
C SER A 75 -4.32 -5.21 6.57
N LEU A 76 -4.60 -5.16 5.28
CA LEU A 76 -5.18 -3.99 4.61
C LEU A 76 -6.56 -3.64 5.19
N ALA A 77 -7.37 -4.65 5.51
CA ALA A 77 -8.67 -4.49 6.16
C ALA A 77 -8.60 -3.86 7.56
N LEU A 78 -7.52 -4.12 8.31
CA LEU A 78 -7.29 -3.49 9.61
C LEU A 78 -6.93 -2.01 9.44
N GLU A 79 -6.09 -1.68 8.46
CA GLU A 79 -5.72 -0.30 8.19
C GLU A 79 -6.89 0.53 7.69
N GLU A 80 -7.71 0.02 6.78
CA GLU A 80 -8.90 0.74 6.30
C GLU A 80 -9.87 1.08 7.44
N LYS A 81 -10.14 0.10 8.33
CA LYS A 81 -10.99 0.32 9.51
C LYS A 81 -10.37 1.31 10.50
N LEU A 82 -9.06 1.19 10.76
CA LEU A 82 -8.35 2.08 11.67
C LEU A 82 -8.33 3.51 11.12
N TRP A 83 -8.12 3.67 9.81
CA TRP A 83 -8.10 4.96 9.14
C TRP A 83 -9.48 5.63 9.15
N ALA A 84 -10.55 4.89 8.87
CA ALA A 84 -11.92 5.39 8.99
C ALA A 84 -12.25 5.87 10.42
N TRP A 85 -11.75 5.15 11.43
CA TRP A 85 -11.90 5.55 12.83
C TRP A 85 -11.10 6.83 13.16
N ILE A 86 -9.86 6.95 12.68
CA ILE A 86 -9.04 8.16 12.86
C ILE A 86 -9.77 9.38 12.29
N GLN A 87 -10.28 9.28 11.06
CA GLN A 87 -11.05 10.38 10.42
C GLN A 87 -12.29 10.78 11.23
N ALA A 88 -13.01 9.80 11.77
CA ALA A 88 -14.19 10.06 12.60
C ALA A 88 -13.84 10.76 13.92
N VAL A 89 -12.66 10.49 14.49
CA VAL A 89 -12.18 11.10 15.74
C VAL A 89 -11.54 12.47 15.47
N GLU A 90 -10.84 12.65 14.35
CA GLU A 90 -10.35 13.97 13.93
C GLU A 90 -11.50 14.94 13.70
N ALA A 91 -12.63 14.49 13.13
CA ALA A 91 -13.85 15.28 13.01
C ALA A 91 -14.43 15.72 14.37
N GLN A 92 -14.11 14.98 15.44
CA GLN A 92 -14.52 15.29 16.82
C GLN A 92 -13.48 16.15 17.56
N ASN A 93 -12.39 16.55 16.90
CA ASN A 93 -11.33 17.42 17.43
C ASN A 93 -10.65 16.89 18.70
N VAL A 94 -10.58 15.56 18.85
CA VAL A 94 -9.92 14.90 19.99
C VAL A 94 -8.46 14.63 19.65
N CYS A 95 -7.55 14.98 20.58
CA CYS A 95 -6.14 14.64 20.44
C CYS A 95 -5.92 13.13 20.51
N LEU A 96 -5.59 12.51 19.37
CA LEU A 96 -5.22 11.10 19.29
C LEU A 96 -3.79 10.90 19.77
N SER A 97 -3.63 10.27 20.95
CA SER A 97 -2.31 9.80 21.38
C SER A 97 -1.92 8.53 20.64
N ARG A 98 -0.61 8.31 20.49
CA ARG A 98 -0.07 7.07 19.89
C ARG A 98 -0.57 5.82 20.61
N GLU A 99 -0.77 5.88 21.92
CA GLU A 99 -1.25 4.76 22.73
C GLU A 99 -2.71 4.44 22.43
N LEU A 100 -3.54 5.47 22.26
CA LEU A 100 -4.95 5.30 21.90
C LEU A 100 -5.11 4.60 20.54
N ILE A 101 -4.29 5.00 19.55
CA ILE A 101 -4.27 4.39 18.22
C ILE A 101 -3.84 2.91 18.31
N LYS A 102 -2.82 2.59 19.12
CA LYS A 102 -2.39 1.20 19.34
C LYS A 102 -3.48 0.37 20.01
N MET A 103 -4.13 0.89 21.04
CA MET A 103 -5.24 0.20 21.71
C MET A 103 -6.37 -0.09 20.73
N LYS A 104 -6.76 0.89 19.90
CA LYS A 104 -7.82 0.69 18.92
C LYS A 104 -7.42 -0.30 17.82
N ALA A 105 -6.17 -0.27 17.36
CA ALA A 105 -5.66 -1.23 16.40
C ALA A 105 -5.69 -2.68 16.94
N GLN A 106 -5.34 -2.89 18.22
CA GLN A 106 -5.42 -4.20 18.86
C GLN A 106 -6.87 -4.70 19.03
N ASP A 107 -7.78 -3.79 19.36
CA ASP A 107 -9.22 -4.06 19.47
C ASP A 107 -9.80 -4.52 18.12
N LEU A 108 -9.55 -3.74 17.06
CA LEU A 108 -9.95 -4.09 15.69
C LEU A 108 -9.28 -5.39 15.20
N GLN A 109 -8.03 -5.64 15.60
CA GLN A 109 -7.35 -6.89 15.27
C GLN A 109 -8.03 -8.10 15.92
N LYS A 110 -8.50 -7.99 17.17
CA LYS A 110 -9.27 -9.05 17.84
C LYS A 110 -10.60 -9.28 17.14
N GLU A 111 -11.32 -8.23 16.77
CA GLU A 111 -12.57 -8.36 16.02
C GLU A 111 -12.39 -9.09 14.69
N LEU A 112 -11.30 -8.80 13.96
CA LEU A 112 -11.01 -9.46 12.68
C LEU A 112 -10.57 -10.93 12.85
N VAL A 113 -9.85 -11.27 13.92
CA VAL A 113 -9.45 -12.65 14.24
C VAL A 113 -10.63 -13.51 14.72
N VAL A 114 -11.67 -12.90 15.31
CA VAL A 114 -12.89 -13.59 15.78
C VAL A 114 -13.92 -13.78 14.65
N MET A 115 -13.67 -13.22 13.46
CA MET A 115 -14.55 -13.32 12.29
C MET A 115 -14.35 -14.52 11.32
N PRO A 116 -13.67 -15.65 11.62
CA PRO A 116 -13.84 -16.86 10.82
C PRO A 116 -15.15 -17.62 11.15
N TYR A 117 -15.84 -17.30 12.24
CA TYR A 117 -17.00 -18.07 12.70
C TYR A 117 -18.38 -17.51 12.31
N VAL A 118 -18.50 -16.24 11.93
CA VAL A 118 -19.82 -15.63 11.64
C VAL A 118 -20.25 -15.80 10.17
N ILE A 119 -19.31 -15.95 9.23
CA ILE A 119 -19.65 -16.20 7.81
C ILE A 119 -20.24 -17.60 7.60
N ALA A 120 -19.88 -18.59 8.44
CA ALA A 120 -20.48 -19.92 8.38
C ALA A 120 -21.99 -19.93 8.71
N SER A 121 -22.48 -18.95 9.49
CA SER A 121 -23.88 -18.91 9.94
C SER A 121 -24.84 -18.22 8.96
N VAL A 122 -24.34 -17.44 8.01
CA VAL A 122 -25.18 -16.78 6.98
C VAL A 122 -25.38 -17.69 5.75
N ILE A 123 -24.49 -18.66 5.50
CA ILE A 123 -24.56 -19.54 4.32
C ILE A 123 -25.34 -20.85 4.62
N ALA A 124 -25.61 -21.17 5.89
CA ALA A 124 -26.35 -22.36 6.30
C ALA A 124 -27.79 -22.05 6.77
N ARG A 125 -28.64 -21.50 5.89
CA ARG A 125 -30.10 -21.65 6.04
C ARG A 125 -30.66 -22.40 4.83
N PRO A 126 -30.97 -23.70 4.94
CA PRO A 126 -31.70 -24.40 3.90
C PRO A 126 -33.13 -23.88 3.82
N HIS A 127 -33.54 -23.61 2.58
CA HIS A 127 -34.88 -23.26 2.12
C HIS A 127 -35.96 -24.17 2.74
N PRO A 128 -37.10 -23.64 3.25
CA PRO A 128 -38.21 -24.50 3.67
C PRO A 128 -38.90 -25.15 2.45
N PRO A 129 -39.32 -26.43 2.53
CA PRO A 129 -40.20 -27.03 1.55
C PRO A 129 -41.64 -26.61 1.86
N THR A 130 -42.37 -26.06 0.89
CA THR A 130 -43.82 -25.82 1.05
C THR A 130 -44.55 -26.31 -0.18
N LEU A 131 -44.94 -27.58 -0.08
CA LEU A 131 -46.23 -28.16 -0.45
C LEU A 131 -47.08 -27.34 -1.45
N ARG A 132 -47.11 -27.80 -2.69
CA ARG A 132 -48.23 -27.56 -3.62
C ARG A 132 -49.46 -28.28 -3.07
N LEU A 133 -50.51 -27.51 -2.75
CA LEU A 133 -51.86 -28.02 -2.51
C LEU A 133 -52.80 -27.36 -3.53
N PHE A 134 -53.43 -28.22 -4.33
CA PHE A 134 -54.76 -28.14 -4.94
C PHE A 134 -55.38 -26.77 -5.31
N ILE A 135 -55.71 -26.63 -6.60
CA ILE A 135 -57.04 -26.16 -7.04
C ILE A 135 -57.47 -27.09 -8.18
#